data_AF-A0A6C8GRH5-F1
#
_entry.id   AF-A0A6C8GRH5-F1
#
_cell.length_a   1.000
_cell.length_b   1.000
_cell.length_c   1.000
_cell.angle_alpha   90.00
_cell.angle_beta   90.00
_cell.angle_gamma   90.00
#
_symmetry.space_group_name_H-M   'P 1'
#
loop_
_entity.id
_entity.type
_entity.pdbx_description
1 polymer ?
#
loop_
_entity_poly.entity_id
_entity_poly.type
_entity_poly.pdbx_seq_one_letter_code
_entity_poly.pdbx_strand_id
1 'polypeptide(L)'
;ANLLGAFIIGMGFAWFNRMTHIDPMWKVLITTGFCGGLTTFSTFSAEVVFLLQEGRFGWALLNVLINLLGSFAMTALAFWLFSAAAAR
;
A
#
# COMPACT_ATOMS: atom_id res chain seq x y z
N ALA A 1 3.85 7.86 1.64
CA ALA A 1 2.48 7.72 1.08
C ALA A 1 2.17 6.28 0.69
N ASN A 2 3.05 5.61 -0.08
CA ASN A 2 2.90 4.20 -0.50
C ASN A 2 2.58 3.22 0.65
N LEU A 3 3.34 3.27 1.74
CA LEU A 3 3.10 2.46 2.95
C LEU A 3 1.70 2.66 3.57
N LEU A 4 1.22 3.90 3.61
CA LEU A 4 -0.11 4.22 4.13
C LEU A 4 -1.21 3.71 3.19
N GLY A 5 -1.04 3.89 1.88
CA GLY A 5 -1.97 3.32 0.90
C GLY A 5 -2.03 1.80 0.97
N ALA A 6 -0.88 1.14 1.15
CA ALA A 6 -0.80 -0.31 1.35
C ALA A 6 -1.55 -0.77 2.61
N PHE A 7 -1.40 -0.05 3.73
CA PHE A 7 -2.16 -0.29 4.95
C PHE A 7 -3.68 -0.16 4.72
N ILE A 8 -4.13 0.88 4.02
CA ILE A 8 -5.55 1.12 3.74
C ILE A 8 -6.14 0.04 2.82
N ILE A 9 -5.39 -0.41 1.81
CA ILE A 9 -5.81 -1.54 0.97
C ILE A 9 -5.93 -2.83 1.80
N GLY A 10 -4.98 -3.11 2.69
CA GLY A 10 -5.04 -4.28 3.58
C GLY A 10 -6.26 -4.26 4.50
N MET A 11 -6.58 -3.11 5.08
CA MET A 11 -7.81 -2.89 5.85
C MET A 11 -9.05 -3.09 4.98
N GLY A 12 -9.07 -2.51 3.77
CA GLY A 12 -10.16 -2.64 2.81
C GLY A 12 -10.42 -4.11 2.44
N PHE A 13 -9.39 -4.90 2.17
CA PHE A 13 -9.55 -6.33 1.88
C PHE A 13 -10.16 -7.11 3.05
N ALA A 14 -9.74 -6.85 4.29
CA ALA A 14 -10.31 -7.51 5.46
C ALA A 14 -11.81 -7.18 5.64
N TRP A 15 -12.20 -5.92 5.40
CA TRP A 15 -13.56 -5.44 5.60
C TRP A 15 -14.50 -5.81 4.44
N PHE A 16 -14.06 -5.62 3.20
CA PHE A 16 -14.85 -5.88 1.99
C PHE A 16 -15.12 -7.36 1.73
N ASN A 17 -14.25 -8.26 2.24
CA ASN A 17 -14.51 -9.70 2.20
C ASN A 17 -15.69 -10.12 3.09
N ARG A 18 -16.03 -9.33 4.11
CA ARG A 18 -17.16 -9.62 5.02
C ARG A 18 -18.43 -8.87 4.66
N MET A 19 -18.31 -7.62 4.21
CA MET A 19 -19.46 -6.84 3.74
C MET A 19 -19.70 -7.08 2.25
N THR A 20 -20.39 -8.17 1.94
CA THR A 20 -20.81 -8.54 0.57
C THR A 20 -21.93 -7.65 0.03
N HIS A 21 -22.69 -6.99 0.91
CA HIS A 21 -23.81 -6.11 0.55
C HIS A 21 -23.44 -4.64 0.32
N ILE A 22 -22.16 -4.26 0.46
CA ILE A 22 -21.73 -2.88 0.16
C ILE A 22 -21.77 -2.64 -1.35
N ASP A 23 -22.27 -1.46 -1.74
CA ASP A 23 -22.22 -0.99 -3.11
C ASP A 23 -20.76 -1.06 -3.64
N PRO A 24 -20.51 -1.77 -4.76
CA PRO A 24 -19.19 -1.88 -5.38
C PRO A 24 -18.49 -0.53 -5.62
N MET A 25 -19.25 0.55 -5.79
CA MET A 25 -18.72 1.90 -5.98
C MET A 25 -17.83 2.36 -4.82
N TRP A 26 -18.18 2.00 -3.58
CA TRP A 26 -17.35 2.33 -2.41
C TRP A 26 -16.01 1.61 -2.42
N LYS A 27 -15.98 0.36 -2.90
CA LYS A 27 -14.73 -0.40 -3.04
C LYS A 27 -13.82 0.32 -4.04
N VAL A 28 -14.35 0.66 -5.21
CA VAL A 28 -13.61 1.38 -6.26
C VAL A 28 -13.14 2.76 -5.79
N LEU A 29 -13.98 3.52 -5.10
CA LEU A 29 -13.63 4.84 -4.60
C LEU A 29 -12.45 4.78 -3.61
N ILE A 30 -12.41 3.78 -2.72
CA ILE A 30 -11.36 3.64 -1.72
C ILE A 30 -10.09 3.02 -2.33
N THR A 31 -10.20 1.93 -3.09
CA THR A 31 -9.03 1.21 -3.62
C THR A 31 -8.42 1.90 -4.83
N THR A 32 -9.25 2.30 -5.78
CA THR A 32 -8.79 2.83 -7.06
C THR A 32 -8.70 4.34 -7.03
N GLY A 33 -9.69 5.02 -6.42
CA GLY A 33 -9.69 6.48 -6.29
C GLY A 33 -8.68 6.96 -5.24
N PHE A 34 -9.00 6.74 -3.97
CA PHE A 34 -8.22 7.27 -2.85
C PHE A 34 -6.82 6.66 -2.77
N CYS A 35 -6.69 5.33 -2.73
CA CYS A 35 -5.36 4.70 -2.66
C CYS A 35 -4.58 4.90 -3.96
N GLY A 36 -5.25 4.95 -5.12
CA GLY A 36 -4.60 5.25 -6.40
C GLY A 36 -4.04 6.67 -6.46
N GLY A 37 -4.74 7.67 -5.89
CA GLY A 37 -4.22 9.03 -5.78
C GLY A 37 -3.19 9.24 -4.67
N LEU A 38 -3.29 8.45 -3.59
CA LEU A 38 -2.37 8.54 -2.44
C LEU A 38 -1.01 7.87 -2.73
N THR A 39 -1.02 6.76 -3.45
CA THR A 39 0.21 6.03 -3.79
C THR A 39 0.79 6.51 -5.11
N THR A 40 2.10 6.47 -5.26
CA THR A 40 2.79 6.89 -6.48
C THR A 40 3.95 5.95 -6.78
N PHE A 41 3.83 5.22 -7.89
CA PHE A 41 4.92 4.41 -8.43
C PHE A 41 5.89 5.26 -9.26
N SER A 42 5.39 6.28 -9.98
CA SER A 42 6.21 7.13 -10.84
C SER A 42 7.24 7.93 -10.04
N THR A 43 6.84 8.53 -8.91
CA THR A 43 7.75 9.27 -8.03
C THR A 43 8.81 8.35 -7.43
N PHE A 44 8.39 7.19 -6.92
CA PHE A 44 9.32 6.16 -6.40
C PHE A 44 10.35 5.74 -7.45
N SER A 45 9.92 5.46 -8.68
CA SER A 45 10.81 5.07 -9.77
C SER A 45 11.84 6.17 -10.09
N ALA A 46 11.39 7.42 -10.19
CA ALA A 46 12.27 8.56 -10.45
C ALA A 46 13.33 8.72 -9.36
N GLU A 47 12.95 8.64 -8.08
CA GLU A 47 13.88 8.73 -6.94
C GLU A 47 14.95 7.63 -6.99
N VAL A 48 14.54 6.38 -7.27
CA VAL A 48 15.49 5.26 -7.38
C VAL A 48 16.46 5.49 -8.53
N VAL A 49 15.97 5.91 -9.70
CA VAL A 49 16.82 6.20 -10.86
C VAL A 49 17.79 7.34 -10.57
N PHE A 50 17.35 8.41 -9.90
CA PHE A 50 18.24 9.51 -9.52
C PHE A 50 19.34 9.06 -8.55
N LEU A 51 18.99 8.24 -7.54
CA LEU A 51 19.99 7.68 -6.62
C LEU A 51 20.99 6.77 -7.33
N LEU A 52 20.56 6.02 -8.35
CA LEU A 52 21.46 5.22 -9.20
C LEU A 52 22.38 6.11 -10.04
N GLN A 53 21.86 7.20 -10.62
CA GLN A 53 22.66 8.16 -11.39
C GLN A 53 23.69 8.89 -10.53
N GLU A 54 23.37 9.18 -9.27
CA GLU A 54 24.30 9.74 -8.27
C GLU A 54 25.35 8.73 -7.79
N GLY A 55 25.31 7.47 -8.24
CA GLY A 55 26.20 6.40 -7.78
C GLY A 55 25.88 5.90 -6.36
N ARG A 56 24.76 6.31 -5.78
CA ARG A 56 24.33 6.00 -4.41
C ARG A 56 23.52 4.70 -4.35
N PHE A 57 24.13 3.61 -4.82
CA PHE A 57 23.48 2.28 -4.92
C PHE A 57 22.88 1.79 -3.59
N GLY A 58 23.54 2.03 -2.47
CA GLY A 58 23.03 1.63 -1.15
C GLY A 58 21.70 2.31 -0.79
N TRP A 59 21.57 3.61 -1.11
CA TRP A 59 20.33 4.36 -0.87
C TRP A 59 19.24 3.96 -1.86
N ALA A 60 19.60 3.71 -3.12
CA ALA A 60 18.66 3.21 -4.12
C ALA A 60 18.05 1.86 -3.67
N LEU A 61 18.91 0.91 -3.27
CA LEU A 61 18.47 -0.40 -2.78
C LEU A 61 17.61 -0.28 -1.52
N LEU A 62 18.01 0.56 -0.58
CA LEU A 62 17.24 0.78 0.64
C LEU A 62 15.85 1.35 0.32
N ASN A 63 15.75 2.32 -0.59
CA ASN A 63 14.47 2.91 -0.98
C ASN A 63 13.55 1.86 -1.64
N VAL A 64 14.10 1.02 -2.53
CA VAL A 64 13.38 -0.11 -3.13
C VAL A 64 12.89 -1.07 -2.05
N LEU A 65 13.76 -1.51 -1.14
CA LEU A 65 13.40 -2.49 -0.10
C LEU A 65 12.35 -1.94 0.86
N ILE A 66 12.49 -0.70 1.32
CA ILE A 66 11.50 -0.08 2.23
C ILE A 66 10.15 0.06 1.53
N ASN A 67 10.11 0.51 0.27
CA ASN A 67 8.84 0.65 -0.44
C ASN A 67 8.19 -0.72 -0.71
N LEU A 68 8.93 -1.72 -1.19
CA LEU A 68 8.37 -3.05 -1.48
C LEU A 68 8.01 -3.81 -0.20
N LEU A 69 9.01 -4.11 0.63
CA LEU A 69 8.83 -4.94 1.82
C LEU A 69 7.96 -4.23 2.85
N GLY A 70 8.14 -2.91 3.01
CA GLY A 70 7.31 -2.13 3.91
C GLY A 70 5.85 -2.09 3.45
N SER A 71 5.57 -1.93 2.16
CA SER A 71 4.18 -1.98 1.67
C SER A 71 3.55 -3.36 1.88
N PHE A 72 4.28 -4.45 1.58
CA PHE A 72 3.79 -5.80 1.86
C PHE A 72 3.52 -6.03 3.36
N ALA A 73 4.44 -5.60 4.22
CA ALA A 73 4.29 -5.71 5.66
C ALA A 73 3.08 -4.91 6.16
N MET A 74 2.86 -3.69 5.67
CA MET A 74 1.72 -2.85 6.05
C MET A 74 0.39 -3.45 5.59
N THR A 75 0.31 -3.96 4.35
CA THR A 75 -0.91 -4.64 3.87
C THR A 75 -1.21 -5.88 4.70
N ALA A 76 -0.20 -6.71 4.99
CA ALA A 76 -0.37 -7.93 5.78
C ALA A 76 -0.75 -7.61 7.23
N LEU A 77 -0.11 -6.62 7.86
CA LEU A 77 -0.39 -6.17 9.22
C LEU A 77 -1.81 -5.63 9.33
N ALA A 78 -2.23 -4.76 8.41
CA ALA A 78 -3.60 -4.26 8.38
C ALA A 78 -4.60 -5.40 8.21
N PHE A 79 -4.37 -6.27 7.23
CA PHE A 79 -5.26 -7.40 7.00
C PHE A 79 -5.40 -8.29 8.26
N TRP A 80 -4.29 -8.64 8.90
CA TRP A 80 -4.31 -9.45 10.13
C TRP A 80 -5.00 -8.73 11.28
N LEU A 81 -4.67 -7.47 11.53
CA LEU A 81 -5.23 -6.68 12.63
C LEU A 81 -6.75 -6.51 12.49
N PHE A 82 -7.23 -6.16 11.30
CA PHE A 82 -8.65 -5.95 11.06
C PHE A 82 -9.45 -7.24 10.89
N SER A 83 -8.84 -8.32 10.39
CA SER A 83 -9.49 -9.64 10.37
C SER A 83 -9.62 -10.25 11.77
N ALA A 84 -8.62 -10.07 12.63
CA ALA A 84 -8.66 -10.50 14.04
C ALA A 84 -9.62 -9.65 14.88
N ALA A 85 -9.63 -8.33 14.70
CA ALA A 85 -10.56 -7.44 15.38
C ALA A 85 -12.01 -7.70 14.97
N ALA A 86 -12.26 -8.00 13.69
CA ALA A 86 -13.59 -8.33 13.20
C ALA A 86 -14.05 -9.75 13.60
N ALA A 87 -13.13 -10.67 13.96
CA ALA A 87 -13.47 -12.02 14.42
C ALA A 87 -14.03 -12.06 15.86
N ARG A 88 -13.98 -10.94 16.58
CA ARG A 88 -14.72 -10.71 17.83
C ARG A 88 -16.04 -10.04 17.52
#